data_AF-A0A6I9LP92-F1
#
_entry.id   AF-A0A6I9LP92-F1
#
_cell.length_a   1.000
_cell.length_b   1.000
_cell.length_c   1.000
_cell.angle_alpha   90.00
_cell.angle_beta   90.00
_cell.angle_gamma   90.00
#
_symmetry.space_group_name_H-M   'P 1'
#
loop_
_entity.id
_entity.type
_entity.pdbx_description
1 polymer ?
#
loop_
_entity_poly.entity_id
_entity_poly.type
_entity_poly.pdbx_seq_one_letter_code
_entity_poly.pdbx_strand_id
1 'polypeptide(L)'
;MAQLCGPRRGRALLALLASLLLSGAEAAGGDLDVHENTLEGVARDRNGADSPVLSVPRKQDSEDLSGEIFNYEEYCVPKAVTGPCRAAFPRWYYDAEKNSCASFIYGGCRGNKNSYLSQEACMQRCSGKQVYPLLTLGTKAVILVGLFVMALILLLGASVVCLVRMARRKQERALRTVWSTGDDKEQLVKNSYVL
;
A
#
# COMPACT_ATOMS: atom_id res chain seq x y z
N MET A 1 -35.72 19.07 -2.22
CA MET A 1 -34.41 18.41 -2.43
C MET A 1 -34.44 17.36 -3.55
N ALA A 2 -34.82 17.73 -4.78
CA ALA A 2 -34.94 16.81 -5.93
C ALA A 2 -34.37 17.47 -7.19
N GLN A 3 -33.04 17.50 -7.37
CA GLN A 3 -32.44 18.18 -8.53
C GLN A 3 -31.20 17.51 -9.17
N LEU A 4 -30.88 16.25 -8.83
CA LEU A 4 -29.67 15.59 -9.37
C LEU A 4 -29.90 14.56 -10.49
N CYS A 5 -31.15 14.33 -10.93
CA CYS A 5 -31.43 13.37 -12.01
C CYS A 5 -31.86 14.09 -13.29
N GLY A 6 -30.91 14.75 -13.97
CA GLY A 6 -31.09 15.32 -15.30
C GLY A 6 -29.91 14.96 -16.22
N PRO A 7 -30.14 14.45 -17.44
CA PRO A 7 -29.08 13.92 -18.34
C PRO A 7 -28.06 14.97 -18.79
N ARG A 8 -28.36 16.27 -18.61
CA ARG A 8 -27.45 17.37 -18.96
C ARG A 8 -26.36 17.63 -17.91
N ARG A 9 -26.56 17.26 -16.64
CA ARG A 9 -25.58 17.50 -15.56
C ARG A 9 -24.53 16.38 -15.43
N GLY A 10 -24.86 15.14 -15.83
CA GLY A 10 -23.91 14.02 -15.84
C GLY A 10 -22.74 14.22 -16.82
N ARG A 11 -23.00 14.86 -17.96
CA ARG A 11 -21.96 15.24 -18.93
C ARG A 11 -21.02 16.33 -18.40
N ALA A 12 -21.55 17.29 -17.65
CA ALA A 12 -20.74 18.34 -17.03
C ALA A 12 -19.82 17.78 -15.92
N LEU A 13 -20.32 16.83 -15.11
CA LEU A 13 -19.51 16.18 -14.08
C LEU A 13 -18.43 15.28 -14.69
N LEU A 14 -18.74 14.53 -15.74
CA LEU A 14 -17.76 13.71 -16.47
C LEU A 14 -16.70 14.58 -17.17
N ALA A 15 -17.08 15.72 -17.72
CA ALA A 15 -16.14 16.68 -18.32
C ALA A 15 -15.22 17.30 -17.25
N LEU A 16 -15.75 17.68 -16.08
CA LEU A 16 -14.94 18.20 -14.98
C LEU A 16 -13.97 17.15 -14.43
N LEU A 17 -14.41 15.90 -14.27
CA LEU A 17 -13.54 14.80 -13.84
C LEU A 17 -12.46 14.49 -14.88
N ALA A 18 -12.78 14.53 -16.19
CA ALA A 18 -11.79 14.38 -17.25
C ALA A 18 -10.76 15.52 -17.25
N SER A 19 -11.19 16.77 -17.03
CA SER A 19 -10.28 17.93 -16.91
C SER A 19 -9.37 17.84 -15.69
N LEU A 20 -9.86 17.35 -14.54
CA LEU A 20 -9.04 17.13 -13.35
C LEU A 20 -8.00 16.02 -13.53
N LEU A 21 -8.29 14.99 -14.33
CA LEU A 21 -7.35 13.90 -14.61
C LEU A 21 -6.24 14.29 -15.60
N LEU A 22 -6.51 15.21 -16.54
CA LEU A 22 -5.49 15.71 -17.47
C LEU A 22 -4.55 16.76 -16.86
N SER A 23 -4.97 17.48 -15.82
CA SER A 23 -4.14 18.48 -15.13
C SER A 23 -3.28 17.92 -13.98
N GLY A 24 -3.35 16.60 -13.71
CA GLY A 24 -2.68 15.96 -12.58
C GLY A 24 -1.27 15.40 -12.87
N ALA A 25 -0.49 16.04 -13.75
CA ALA A 25 0.87 15.63 -14.05
C ALA A 25 1.82 16.83 -13.99
N GLU A 26 1.96 17.45 -12.81
CA GLU A 26 3.11 18.29 -12.52
C GLU A 26 3.37 18.27 -11.01
N ALA A 27 4.19 17.31 -10.57
CA ALA A 27 4.80 17.37 -9.24
C ALA A 27 6.30 17.56 -9.46
N ALA A 28 6.67 18.83 -9.47
CA ALA A 28 8.02 19.34 -9.46
C ALA A 28 8.83 18.68 -8.34
N GLY A 29 10.10 18.39 -8.65
CA GLY A 29 11.13 18.21 -7.66
C GLY A 29 11.29 19.48 -6.83
N GLY A 30 11.41 19.28 -5.52
CA GLY A 30 11.77 20.30 -4.55
C GLY A 30 12.47 19.59 -3.40
N ASP A 31 13.74 19.94 -3.22
CA ASP A 31 14.61 19.60 -2.09
C ASP A 31 13.94 19.88 -0.74
N LEU A 32 14.20 19.03 0.25
CA LEU A 32 14.09 19.43 1.65
C LEU A 32 15.21 18.78 2.47
N ASP A 33 16.22 19.61 2.70
CA ASP A 33 17.27 19.48 3.70
C ASP A 33 16.73 19.57 5.14
N VAL A 34 17.50 18.95 6.04
CA VAL A 34 17.63 19.17 7.50
C VAL A 34 16.49 18.70 8.44
N HIS A 35 16.79 17.67 9.25
CA HIS A 35 16.82 17.92 10.70
C HIS A 35 17.85 17.06 11.45
N GLU A 36 18.89 17.78 11.87
CA GLU A 36 19.77 17.52 12.99
C GLU A 36 18.97 17.23 14.27
N ASN A 37 19.30 16.16 14.97
CA ASN A 37 18.93 15.98 16.36
C ASN A 37 20.20 15.65 17.15
N THR A 38 20.92 16.71 17.51
CA THR A 38 21.80 16.70 18.68
C THR A 38 20.93 16.85 19.91
N LEU A 39 20.93 15.86 20.80
CA LEU A 39 20.83 16.15 22.23
C LEU A 39 21.68 15.15 23.02
N GLU A 40 22.64 15.74 23.72
CA GLU A 40 23.63 15.20 24.64
C GLU A 40 22.97 14.40 25.78
N GLY A 41 23.57 13.45 26.49
CA GLY A 41 24.96 13.17 26.80
C GLY A 41 25.01 12.79 28.28
N VAL A 42 25.50 11.60 28.63
CA VAL A 42 26.04 11.31 29.97
C VAL A 42 27.24 10.40 29.80
N ALA A 43 28.39 10.86 30.27
CA ALA A 43 29.69 10.22 30.16
C ALA A 43 30.11 9.51 31.47
N ARG A 44 31.02 8.54 31.29
CA ARG A 44 31.92 7.88 32.28
C ARG A 44 31.27 6.87 33.25
N ASP A 45 31.89 5.72 33.58
CA ASP A 45 33.29 5.49 33.92
C ASP A 45 33.80 4.04 33.62
N ARG A 46 35.08 3.77 33.89
CA ARG A 46 35.95 2.70 33.39
C ARG A 46 36.13 1.51 34.37
N ASN A 47 36.64 0.40 33.82
CA ASN A 47 37.69 -0.53 34.33
C ASN A 47 37.29 -1.99 34.63
N GLY A 48 38.21 -2.91 34.25
CA GLY A 48 38.45 -4.24 34.84
C GLY A 48 37.67 -5.39 34.21
N ALA A 49 38.24 -6.22 33.32
CA ALA A 49 39.14 -7.36 33.57
C ALA A 49 38.44 -8.59 34.21
N ASP A 50 38.34 -9.67 33.42
CA ASP A 50 38.67 -11.08 33.71
C ASP A 50 37.72 -12.11 33.07
N SER A 51 38.33 -13.26 32.77
CA SER A 51 37.97 -14.33 31.82
C SER A 51 37.05 -15.43 32.45
N PRO A 52 36.99 -16.66 31.93
CA PRO A 52 36.09 -17.20 30.91
C PRO A 52 35.06 -18.22 31.47
N VAL A 53 33.80 -18.25 31.01
CA VAL A 53 32.96 -19.46 31.20
C VAL A 53 31.97 -19.70 30.05
N LEU A 54 32.11 -20.88 29.45
CA LEU A 54 31.11 -21.59 28.67
C LEU A 54 29.91 -21.95 29.57
N SER A 55 28.73 -21.42 29.28
CA SER A 55 27.50 -21.96 29.86
C SER A 55 26.31 -21.70 28.94
N VAL A 56 25.89 -22.76 28.23
CA VAL A 56 24.52 -22.92 27.71
C VAL A 56 23.62 -23.26 28.90
N PRO A 57 22.48 -22.58 29.11
CA PRO A 57 21.21 -23.32 29.18
C PRO A 57 19.96 -22.60 28.63
N ARG A 58 19.15 -23.44 27.97
CA ARG A 58 17.68 -23.49 27.75
C ARG A 58 16.76 -22.29 28.07
N LYS A 59 16.08 -21.88 26.99
CA LYS A 59 14.62 -21.79 26.76
C LYS A 59 13.75 -21.04 27.79
N GLN A 60 13.27 -19.87 27.36
CA GLN A 60 12.07 -19.22 27.88
C GLN A 60 11.17 -18.87 26.69
N ASP A 61 10.04 -19.56 26.63
CA ASP A 61 8.96 -19.32 25.68
C ASP A 61 8.19 -18.07 26.15
N SER A 62 8.48 -16.94 25.51
CA SER A 62 7.65 -15.73 25.58
C SER A 62 7.58 -15.16 24.17
N GLU A 63 6.37 -15.10 23.63
CA GLU A 63 6.02 -14.62 22.29
C GLU A 63 6.45 -13.15 22.12
N ASP A 64 7.66 -12.93 21.60
CA ASP A 64 8.07 -11.64 21.05
C ASP A 64 8.09 -11.76 19.52
N LEU A 65 7.03 -11.28 18.89
CA LEU A 65 6.90 -11.18 17.44
C LEU A 65 7.72 -9.98 16.92
N SER A 66 8.96 -9.87 17.37
CA SER A 66 10.02 -9.01 16.86
C SER A 66 11.07 -9.88 16.14
N GLY A 67 10.60 -10.95 15.48
CA GLY A 67 11.43 -11.88 14.73
C GLY A 67 12.32 -11.18 13.71
N GLU A 68 13.56 -10.93 14.12
CA GLU A 68 14.76 -10.72 13.32
C GLU A 68 14.49 -10.08 11.96
N ILE A 69 14.28 -8.76 11.94
CA ILE A 69 14.34 -7.98 10.69
C ILE A 69 15.76 -8.11 10.16
N PHE A 70 15.98 -9.11 9.31
CA PHE A 70 17.27 -9.27 8.67
C PHE A 70 17.57 -8.03 7.81
N ASN A 71 18.57 -7.26 8.24
CA ASN A 71 19.01 -6.03 7.58
C ASN A 71 19.71 -6.35 6.25
N TYR A 72 18.94 -6.49 5.18
CA TYR A 72 19.47 -6.75 3.83
C TYR A 72 20.44 -5.66 3.35
N GLU A 73 20.17 -4.40 3.73
CA GLU A 73 20.96 -3.23 3.32
C GLU A 73 22.38 -3.27 3.86
N GLU A 74 22.62 -3.94 4.99
CA GLU A 74 23.96 -4.04 5.59
C GLU A 74 24.72 -5.29 5.12
N TYR A 75 24.00 -6.38 4.85
CA TYR A 75 24.60 -7.69 4.61
C TYR A 75 24.69 -8.08 3.12
N CYS A 76 23.94 -7.42 2.24
CA CYS A 76 23.83 -7.85 0.83
C CYS A 76 24.05 -6.72 -0.17
N VAL A 77 23.77 -5.47 0.20
CA VAL A 77 23.91 -4.30 -0.68
C VAL A 77 25.34 -3.74 -0.76
N PRO A 78 26.13 -3.66 0.33
CA PRO A 78 27.44 -3.03 0.28
C PRO A 78 28.40 -3.79 -0.63
N LYS A 79 29.26 -3.08 -1.37
CA LYS A 79 30.28 -3.70 -2.23
C LYS A 79 31.31 -4.48 -1.40
N ALA A 80 32.01 -5.43 -2.00
CA ALA A 80 33.07 -6.18 -1.32
C ALA A 80 34.18 -5.26 -0.77
N VAL A 81 34.63 -5.49 0.47
CA VAL A 81 35.70 -4.70 1.10
C VAL A 81 36.85 -5.61 1.53
N THR A 82 38.01 -5.47 0.90
CA THR A 82 39.24 -6.17 1.30
C THR A 82 39.74 -5.68 2.67
N GLY A 83 39.61 -4.39 2.96
CA GLY A 83 40.13 -3.79 4.20
C GLY A 83 41.66 -3.56 4.15
N PRO A 84 42.25 -2.94 5.19
CA PRO A 84 43.64 -2.50 5.16
C PRO A 84 44.66 -3.59 5.54
N CYS A 85 44.21 -4.70 6.13
CA CYS A 85 45.08 -5.82 6.46
C CYS A 85 45.50 -6.60 5.19
N ARG A 86 46.63 -7.32 5.27
CA ARG A 86 47.30 -7.94 4.11
C ARG A 86 47.22 -9.47 4.08
N ALA A 87 46.31 -10.07 4.83
CA ALA A 87 46.04 -11.50 4.70
C ALA A 87 45.23 -11.78 3.41
N ALA A 88 45.20 -13.03 2.97
CA ALA A 88 44.47 -13.43 1.77
C ALA A 88 43.40 -14.47 2.12
N PHE A 89 42.27 -14.00 2.67
CA PHE A 89 41.14 -14.89 2.97
C PHE A 89 40.16 -14.93 1.80
N PRO A 90 39.98 -16.08 1.11
CA PRO A 90 38.95 -16.20 0.09
C PRO A 90 37.57 -16.09 0.76
N ARG A 91 36.74 -15.20 0.24
CA ARG A 91 35.38 -14.93 0.72
C ARG A 91 34.44 -14.74 -0.47
N TRP A 92 33.15 -14.73 -0.18
CA TRP A 92 32.08 -14.48 -1.13
C TRP A 92 31.31 -13.22 -0.74
N TYR A 93 30.89 -12.42 -1.70
CA TYR A 93 30.00 -11.29 -1.48
C TYR A 93 28.85 -11.35 -2.48
N TYR A 94 27.70 -10.81 -2.12
CA TYR A 94 26.55 -10.70 -3.00
C TYR A 94 26.69 -9.47 -3.90
N ASP A 95 26.62 -9.67 -5.20
CA ASP A 95 26.55 -8.61 -6.19
C ASP A 95 25.08 -8.38 -6.55
N ALA A 96 24.48 -7.32 -5.97
CA ALA A 96 23.08 -6.98 -6.17
C ALA A 96 22.73 -6.61 -7.63
N GLU A 97 23.71 -6.12 -8.41
CA GLU A 97 23.49 -5.81 -9.83
C GLU A 97 23.36 -7.09 -10.66
N LYS A 98 24.15 -8.10 -10.33
CA LYS A 98 24.14 -9.40 -11.02
C LYS A 98 23.20 -10.42 -10.39
N ASN A 99 22.61 -10.11 -9.24
CA ASN A 99 21.83 -11.02 -8.41
C ASN A 99 22.55 -12.37 -8.15
N SER A 100 23.86 -12.30 -7.90
CA SER A 100 24.71 -13.48 -7.77
C SER A 100 25.84 -13.24 -6.79
N CYS A 101 26.32 -14.30 -6.13
CA CYS A 101 27.51 -14.24 -5.30
C CYS A 101 28.79 -14.41 -6.11
N ALA A 102 29.78 -13.56 -5.85
CA ALA A 102 31.10 -13.61 -6.47
C ALA A 102 32.20 -13.71 -5.40
N SER A 103 33.33 -14.32 -5.76
CA SER A 103 34.47 -14.48 -4.87
C SER A 103 35.32 -13.21 -4.80
N PHE A 104 35.87 -12.89 -3.63
CA PHE A 104 36.85 -11.81 -3.43
C PHE A 104 37.85 -12.19 -2.34
N ILE A 105 38.94 -11.41 -2.23
CA ILE A 105 39.94 -11.58 -1.16
C ILE A 105 39.69 -10.57 -0.05
N TYR A 106 39.49 -11.09 1.16
CA TYR A 106 39.41 -10.32 2.38
C TYR A 106 40.77 -10.26 3.09
N GLY A 107 41.18 -9.04 3.43
CA GLY A 107 42.45 -8.69 4.06
C GLY A 107 42.58 -9.15 5.51
N GLY A 108 41.47 -9.54 6.15
CA GLY A 108 41.43 -10.05 7.52
C GLY A 108 41.01 -9.04 8.60
N CYS A 109 40.82 -7.76 8.25
CA CYS A 109 40.29 -6.78 9.20
C CYS A 109 39.47 -5.68 8.50
N ARG A 110 38.57 -5.03 9.26
CA ARG A 110 37.74 -3.89 8.82
C ARG A 110 37.01 -4.13 7.48
N GLY A 111 36.43 -5.31 7.34
CA GLY A 111 35.51 -5.61 6.24
C GLY A 111 34.10 -5.16 6.61
N ASN A 112 33.17 -5.28 5.68
CA ASN A 112 31.74 -5.12 5.94
C ASN A 112 31.05 -6.48 6.12
N LYS A 113 29.72 -6.47 6.30
CA LYS A 113 28.94 -7.68 6.54
C LYS A 113 28.59 -8.48 5.28
N ASN A 114 28.79 -7.90 4.09
CA ASN A 114 28.68 -8.62 2.82
C ASN A 114 29.96 -9.44 2.54
N SER A 115 30.27 -10.37 3.45
CA SER A 115 31.44 -11.25 3.39
C SER A 115 31.11 -12.60 4.00
N TYR A 116 31.04 -13.62 3.15
CA TYR A 116 30.62 -14.98 3.50
C TYR A 116 31.75 -15.98 3.23
N LEU A 117 31.75 -17.10 3.96
CA LEU A 117 32.77 -18.15 3.80
C LEU A 117 32.53 -19.03 2.57
N SER A 118 31.27 -19.21 2.16
CA SER A 118 30.90 -20.03 1.01
C SER A 118 29.89 -19.33 0.11
N GLN A 119 29.83 -19.77 -1.15
CA GLN A 119 28.88 -19.24 -2.13
C GLN A 119 27.44 -19.54 -1.69
N GLU A 120 27.21 -20.73 -1.14
CA GLU A 120 25.90 -21.19 -0.68
C GLU A 120 25.39 -20.35 0.48
N ALA A 121 26.25 -20.02 1.46
CA ALA A 121 25.89 -19.15 2.56
C ALA A 121 25.53 -17.74 2.09
N CYS A 122 26.29 -17.21 1.13
CA CYS A 122 26.01 -15.92 0.51
C CYS A 122 24.65 -15.93 -0.23
N MET A 123 24.42 -16.95 -1.07
CA MET A 123 23.17 -17.08 -1.82
C MET A 123 21.99 -17.31 -0.89
N GLN A 124 22.10 -18.20 0.09
CA GLN A 124 21.03 -18.45 1.07
C GLN A 124 20.65 -17.18 1.83
N ARG A 125 21.62 -16.30 2.11
CA ARG A 125 21.38 -15.06 2.86
C ARG A 125 20.77 -13.95 2.01
N CYS A 126 21.23 -13.80 0.77
CA CYS A 126 20.93 -12.62 -0.05
C CYS A 126 20.06 -12.92 -1.27
N SER A 127 20.07 -14.15 -1.80
CA SER A 127 19.16 -14.54 -2.89
C SER A 127 17.73 -14.67 -2.38
N GLY A 128 16.75 -14.26 -3.19
CA GLY A 128 15.34 -14.30 -2.81
C GLY A 128 14.84 -13.05 -2.08
N LYS A 129 15.73 -12.10 -1.74
CA LYS A 129 15.36 -10.71 -1.48
C LYS A 129 15.61 -9.85 -2.71
N GLN A 130 15.03 -10.27 -3.83
CA GLN A 130 14.29 -9.26 -4.60
C GLN A 130 13.28 -8.77 -3.57
N VAL A 131 13.66 -7.69 -2.87
CA VAL A 131 12.72 -6.76 -2.26
C VAL A 131 11.65 -6.72 -3.31
N TYR A 132 10.52 -7.40 -3.07
CA TYR A 132 9.37 -7.13 -3.86
C TYR A 132 9.31 -5.60 -3.80
N PRO A 133 9.45 -4.88 -4.92
CA PRO A 133 9.23 -3.46 -4.91
C PRO A 133 7.72 -3.31 -4.72
N LEU A 134 7.23 -3.74 -3.55
CA LEU A 134 5.84 -4.02 -3.26
C LEU A 134 5.15 -2.76 -2.80
N LEU A 135 5.88 -1.66 -2.62
CA LEU A 135 5.33 -0.46 -2.02
C LEU A 135 5.73 0.83 -2.74
N THR A 136 6.72 0.84 -3.64
CA THR A 136 6.98 2.02 -4.49
C THR A 136 6.24 1.96 -5.82
N LEU A 137 6.09 0.78 -6.44
CA LEU A 137 5.27 0.62 -7.65
C LEU A 137 3.80 0.25 -7.32
N GLY A 138 3.59 -0.35 -6.14
CA GLY A 138 2.28 -0.82 -5.67
C GLY A 138 1.38 0.26 -5.09
N THR A 139 1.91 1.28 -4.39
CA THR A 139 1.04 2.20 -3.64
C THR A 139 0.17 3.06 -4.56
N LYS A 140 0.72 3.60 -5.65
CA LYS A 140 -0.07 4.34 -6.65
C LYS A 140 -1.07 3.42 -7.37
N ALA A 141 -0.66 2.20 -7.73
CA ALA A 141 -1.54 1.24 -8.39
C ALA A 141 -2.69 0.77 -7.47
N VAL A 142 -2.40 0.50 -6.20
CA VAL A 142 -3.38 0.08 -5.19
C VAL A 142 -4.35 1.22 -4.87
N ILE A 143 -3.87 2.47 -4.77
CA ILE A 143 -4.74 3.64 -4.61
C ILE A 143 -5.64 3.80 -5.84
N LEU A 144 -5.09 3.69 -7.06
CA LEU A 144 -5.90 3.80 -8.29
C LEU A 144 -6.95 2.69 -8.41
N VAL A 145 -6.58 1.44 -8.11
CA VAL A 145 -7.52 0.31 -8.09
C VAL A 145 -8.58 0.53 -7.01
N GLY A 146 -8.18 0.97 -5.81
CA GLY A 146 -9.10 1.29 -4.72
C GLY A 146 -10.09 2.40 -5.09
N LEU A 147 -9.60 3.51 -5.66
CA LEU A 147 -10.44 4.61 -6.11
C LEU A 147 -11.41 4.18 -7.23
N PHE A 148 -10.95 3.35 -8.16
CA PHE A 148 -11.79 2.83 -9.24
C PHE A 148 -12.91 1.93 -8.69
N VAL A 149 -12.57 1.01 -7.78
CA VAL A 149 -13.55 0.13 -7.11
C VAL A 149 -14.55 0.95 -6.29
N MET A 150 -14.08 1.95 -5.53
CA MET A 150 -14.94 2.84 -4.75
C MET A 150 -15.90 3.64 -5.65
N ALA A 151 -15.42 4.18 -6.77
CA ALA A 151 -16.25 4.89 -7.73
C ALA A 151 -17.32 3.97 -8.35
N LEU A 152 -16.97 2.73 -8.71
CA LEU A 152 -17.93 1.75 -9.23
C LEU A 152 -19.02 1.42 -8.21
N ILE A 153 -18.66 1.21 -6.94
CA ILE A 153 -19.64 0.95 -5.86
C ILE A 153 -20.60 2.13 -5.71
N LEU A 154 -20.09 3.36 -5.70
CA LEU A 154 -20.93 4.57 -5.59
C LEU A 154 -21.85 4.74 -6.81
N LEU A 155 -21.37 4.48 -8.02
CA LEU A 155 -22.16 4.55 -9.24
C LEU A 155 -23.27 3.50 -9.28
N LEU A 156 -22.95 2.26 -8.92
CA LEU A 156 -23.95 1.18 -8.82
C LEU A 156 -24.99 1.50 -7.74
N GLY A 157 -24.55 1.96 -6.56
CA GLY A 157 -25.45 2.38 -5.49
C GLY A 157 -26.39 3.52 -5.90
N ALA A 158 -25.86 4.57 -6.54
CA ALA A 158 -26.66 5.69 -7.04
C ALA A 158 -27.65 5.24 -8.14
N SER A 159 -27.22 4.36 -9.04
CA SER A 159 -28.08 3.78 -10.10
C SER A 159 -29.24 3.00 -9.49
N VAL A 160 -28.98 2.09 -8.53
CA VAL A 160 -30.02 1.31 -7.84
C VAL A 160 -31.00 2.23 -7.10
N VAL A 161 -30.50 3.23 -6.36
CA VAL A 161 -31.36 4.21 -5.66
C VAL A 161 -32.24 4.99 -6.65
N CYS A 162 -31.68 5.39 -7.80
CA CYS A 162 -32.43 6.05 -8.87
C CYS A 162 -33.50 5.11 -9.46
N LEU A 163 -33.17 3.85 -9.74
CA LEU A 163 -34.12 2.86 -10.24
C LEU A 163 -35.26 2.62 -9.24
N VAL A 164 -34.97 2.47 -7.95
CA VAL A 164 -35.99 2.32 -6.91
C VAL A 164 -36.88 3.56 -6.82
N ARG A 165 -36.32 4.77 -6.86
CA ARG A 165 -37.11 6.00 -6.87
C ARG A 165 -37.95 6.16 -8.14
N MET A 166 -37.42 5.77 -9.30
CA MET A 166 -38.14 5.80 -10.56
C MET A 166 -39.25 4.76 -10.61
N ALA A 167 -39.02 3.56 -10.08
CA ALA A 167 -40.03 2.51 -9.94
C ALA A 167 -41.14 2.95 -8.98
N ARG A 168 -40.79 3.52 -7.81
CA ARG A 168 -41.77 4.08 -6.86
C ARG A 168 -42.57 5.23 -7.49
N ARG A 169 -41.92 6.17 -8.19
CA ARG A 169 -42.62 7.24 -8.93
C ARG A 169 -43.48 6.71 -10.08
N LYS A 170 -43.04 5.66 -10.78
CA LYS A 170 -43.82 5.03 -11.86
C LYS A 170 -45.05 4.35 -11.27
N GLN A 171 -44.93 3.70 -10.12
CA GLN A 171 -46.04 3.11 -9.38
C GLN A 171 -47.02 4.18 -8.87
N GLU A 172 -46.54 5.32 -8.34
CA GLU A 172 -47.39 6.46 -7.98
C GLU A 172 -48.14 7.02 -9.19
N ARG A 173 -47.49 7.11 -10.37
CA ARG A 173 -48.16 7.54 -11.61
C ARG A 173 -49.16 6.49 -12.13
N ALA A 174 -48.83 5.20 -12.07
CA ALA A 174 -49.71 4.11 -12.47
C ALA A 174 -50.95 4.02 -11.56
N LEU A 175 -50.76 4.20 -10.24
CA LEU A 175 -51.86 4.25 -9.27
C LEU A 175 -52.77 5.47 -9.52
N ARG A 176 -52.20 6.64 -9.85
CA ARG A 176 -52.99 7.83 -10.24
C ARG A 176 -53.74 7.63 -11.54
N THR A 177 -53.18 6.97 -12.55
CA THR A 177 -53.90 6.68 -13.80
C THR A 177 -55.01 5.64 -13.61
N VAL A 178 -54.84 4.71 -12.67
CA VAL A 178 -55.89 3.72 -12.32
C VAL A 178 -57.06 4.40 -11.60
N TRP A 179 -56.80 5.36 -10.70
CA TRP A 179 -57.88 6.13 -10.05
C TRP A 179 -58.46 7.29 -10.90
N SER A 180 -57.73 7.77 -11.90
CA SER A 180 -58.17 8.91 -12.74
C SER A 180 -59.00 8.50 -13.96
N THR A 181 -59.21 7.20 -14.22
CA THR A 181 -59.90 6.74 -15.44
C THR A 181 -61.13 5.90 -15.09
N GLY A 182 -62.16 6.50 -14.44
CA GLY A 182 -63.50 5.88 -14.50
C GLY A 182 -64.47 6.07 -13.33
N ASP A 183 -64.04 6.27 -12.09
CA ASP A 183 -64.93 5.87 -10.97
C ASP A 183 -65.63 6.98 -10.17
N ASP A 184 -65.37 8.28 -10.38
CA ASP A 184 -65.96 9.31 -9.49
C ASP A 184 -67.23 10.00 -10.04
N LYS A 185 -67.66 9.71 -11.27
CA LYS A 185 -68.83 10.39 -11.88
C LYS A 185 -69.98 9.49 -12.33
N GLU A 186 -69.78 8.17 -12.42
CA GLU A 186 -70.83 7.25 -12.87
C GLU A 186 -71.68 6.66 -11.72
N GLN A 187 -71.16 6.59 -10.48
CA GLN A 187 -71.93 6.01 -9.36
C GLN A 187 -72.87 7.00 -8.64
N LEU A 188 -72.59 8.30 -8.65
CA LEU A 188 -73.48 9.30 -8.03
C LEU A 188 -74.68 9.67 -8.91
N VAL A 189 -74.62 9.41 -10.21
CA VAL A 189 -75.71 9.71 -11.16
C VAL A 189 -76.73 8.56 -11.20
N LYS A 190 -76.32 7.31 -10.93
CA LYS A 190 -77.24 6.15 -11.01
C LYS A 190 -78.20 6.02 -9.83
N ASN A 191 -77.91 6.62 -8.67
CA ASN A 191 -78.81 6.56 -7.51
C ASN A 191 -79.87 7.67 -7.43
N SER A 192 -79.81 8.69 -8.30
CA SER A 192 -80.82 9.76 -8.35
C SER A 192 -81.99 9.50 -9.29
N TYR A 193 -82.02 8.35 -9.99
CA TYR A 193 -83.09 7.98 -10.92
C TYR A 193 -83.93 6.78 -10.42
N VAL A 194 -83.85 6.42 -9.14
CA VAL A 194 -84.54 5.23 -8.57
C VAL A 194 -85.42 5.54 -7.34
N LEU A 195 -85.77 6.80 -7.08
CA LEU A 195 -86.88 7.16 -6.17
C LEU A 195 -87.67 8.33 -6.73
#